data_AF-A0A1D7UV97-F1
#
_entry.id   AF-A0A1D7UV97-F1
#
_cell.length_a   1.000
_cell.length_b   1.000
_cell.length_c   1.000
_cell.angle_alpha   90.00
_cell.angle_beta   90.00
_cell.angle_gamma   90.00
#
_symmetry.space_group_name_H-M   'P 1'
#
loop_
_entity.id
_entity.type
_entity.pdbx_description
1 polymer ?
#
loop_
_entity_poly.entity_id
_entity_poly.type
_entity_poly.pdbx_seq_one_letter_code
_entity_poly.pdbx_strand_id
1 'polypeptide(L)'
;MSGGYHSRSPEEFRKFLEESRKRASSGKFSRVKIVFVLNLVLIVLVIGMVVRTMTPGAFAVQSSSSKLKIGSALVYVKSSREGKEGVPTFFLFMKNESDSKELRFPEENLKFRISLSNQEGLNCLEKDWEVIERNLDPGKIEFARFQFDEKEFAALPLDCKIYSEGSFVERIFRKTATKNGLRLDLKISGKEGEKILTIQNL
;
A
#
# COMPACT_ATOMS: atom_id res chain seq x y z
N MET A 1 -20.83 76.15 25.26
CA MET A 1 -22.10 75.82 25.95
C MET A 1 -22.34 74.34 25.79
N SER A 2 -22.31 73.64 26.93
CA SER A 2 -22.53 72.20 27.05
C SER A 2 -23.98 71.88 26.72
N GLY A 3 -24.19 70.98 25.76
CA GLY A 3 -25.48 70.34 25.49
C GLY A 3 -25.13 69.04 24.79
N GLY A 4 -25.00 67.92 25.48
CA GLY A 4 -25.99 67.37 26.40
C GLY A 4 -26.40 66.07 25.74
N TYR A 5 -25.85 64.96 26.22
CA TYR A 5 -26.16 63.62 25.73
C TYR A 5 -27.67 63.41 25.88
N HIS A 6 -28.42 63.52 24.79
CA HIS A 6 -29.81 63.11 24.78
C HIS A 6 -29.84 61.59 24.93
N SER A 7 -30.34 61.17 26.08
CA SER A 7 -30.77 59.83 26.44
C SER A 7 -31.58 59.24 25.28
N ARG A 8 -30.94 58.45 24.42
CA ARG A 8 -31.66 57.64 23.45
C ARG A 8 -32.64 56.77 24.20
N SER A 9 -33.88 56.73 23.75
CA SER A 9 -34.92 55.93 24.39
C SER A 9 -34.48 54.46 24.44
N PRO A 10 -34.91 53.67 25.43
CA PRO A 10 -34.60 52.25 25.52
C PRO A 10 -34.97 51.48 24.23
N GLU A 11 -35.97 51.98 23.50
CA GLU A 11 -36.40 51.43 22.22
C GLU A 11 -35.42 51.72 21.07
N GLU A 12 -34.85 52.92 21.00
CA GLU A 12 -33.82 53.24 20.00
C GLU A 12 -32.54 52.45 20.22
N PHE A 13 -32.17 52.20 21.48
CA PHE A 13 -31.03 51.36 21.80
C PHE A 13 -31.29 49.90 21.43
N ARG A 14 -32.50 49.38 21.70
CA ARG A 14 -32.93 48.06 21.24
C ARG A 14 -32.92 47.93 19.72
N LYS A 15 -33.43 48.94 19.01
CA LYS A 15 -33.45 48.97 17.54
C LYS A 15 -32.03 48.99 16.96
N PHE A 16 -31.12 49.76 17.56
CA PHE A 16 -29.71 49.77 17.18
C PHE A 16 -28.99 48.44 17.48
N LEU A 17 -29.31 47.77 18.58
CA LEU A 17 -28.78 46.45 18.92
C LEU A 17 -29.32 45.35 17.99
N GLU A 18 -30.59 45.42 17.59
CA GLU A 18 -31.17 44.50 16.61
C GLU A 18 -30.60 44.73 15.21
N GLU A 19 -30.40 45.98 14.82
CA GLU A 19 -29.85 46.34 13.52
C GLU A 19 -28.35 45.99 13.41
N SER A 20 -27.59 46.11 14.50
CA SER A 20 -26.22 45.60 14.58
C SER A 20 -26.15 44.07 14.60
N ARG A 21 -27.08 43.37 15.28
CA ARG A 21 -27.20 41.89 15.21
C ARG A 21 -27.55 41.39 13.80
N LYS A 22 -28.44 42.09 13.08
CA LYS A 22 -28.81 41.76 11.69
C LYS A 22 -27.63 41.95 10.73
N ARG A 23 -26.78 42.97 10.94
CA ARG A 23 -25.54 43.18 10.15
C ARG A 23 -24.44 42.15 10.48
N ALA A 24 -24.32 41.72 11.74
CA ALA A 24 -23.39 40.67 12.16
C ALA A 24 -23.77 39.26 11.64
N SER A 25 -25.05 39.05 11.32
CA SER A 25 -25.61 37.80 10.76
C SER A 25 -25.53 37.73 9.21
N SER A 26 -24.83 38.66 8.54
CA SER A 26 -24.72 38.58 7.08
C SER A 26 -23.83 37.38 6.67
N GLY A 27 -24.39 36.45 5.89
CA GLY A 27 -23.79 35.19 5.44
C GLY A 27 -22.47 35.28 4.65
N LYS A 28 -21.81 36.45 4.61
CA LYS A 28 -20.46 36.65 4.07
C LYS A 28 -19.40 35.91 4.88
N PHE A 29 -19.50 35.87 6.21
CA PHE A 29 -18.56 35.14 7.07
C PHE A 29 -18.68 33.61 6.96
N SER A 30 -19.88 33.10 6.65
CA SER A 30 -20.12 31.66 6.43
C SER A 30 -19.50 31.19 5.11
N ARG A 31 -19.63 31.97 4.02
CA ARG A 31 -19.04 31.65 2.71
C ARG A 31 -17.51 31.57 2.76
N VAL A 32 -16.84 32.48 3.48
CA VAL A 32 -15.37 32.44 3.64
C VAL A 32 -14.93 31.19 4.40
N LYS A 33 -15.65 30.78 5.45
CA LYS A 33 -15.36 29.52 6.17
C LYS A 33 -15.58 28.29 5.29
N ILE A 34 -16.62 28.28 4.45
CA ILE A 34 -16.89 27.18 3.51
C ILE A 34 -15.76 27.09 2.48
N VAL A 35 -15.34 28.21 1.89
CA VAL A 35 -14.21 28.24 0.94
C VAL A 35 -12.94 27.73 1.62
N PHE A 36 -12.69 28.11 2.86
CA PHE A 36 -11.52 27.64 3.61
C PHE A 36 -11.55 26.13 3.86
N VAL A 37 -12.70 25.58 4.29
CA VAL A 37 -12.87 24.13 4.50
C VAL A 37 -12.72 23.37 3.18
N LEU A 38 -13.32 23.87 2.11
CA LEU A 38 -13.27 23.23 0.80
C LEU A 38 -11.83 23.23 0.26
N ASN A 39 -11.11 24.35 0.42
CA ASN A 39 -9.70 24.45 0.04
C ASN A 39 -8.81 23.54 0.89
N LEU A 40 -9.08 23.42 2.21
CA LEU A 40 -8.39 22.48 3.09
C LEU A 40 -8.60 21.02 2.62
N VAL A 41 -9.83 20.64 2.29
CA VAL A 41 -10.13 19.30 1.74
C VAL A 41 -9.37 19.08 0.43
N LEU A 42 -9.34 20.08 -0.45
CA LEU A 42 -8.63 20.03 -1.72
C LEU A 42 -7.12 19.83 -1.53
N ILE A 43 -6.52 20.56 -0.58
CA ILE A 43 -5.11 20.42 -0.21
C ILE A 43 -4.84 19.00 0.30
N VAL A 44 -5.69 18.47 1.19
CA VAL A 44 -5.54 17.10 1.71
C VAL A 44 -5.66 16.06 0.59
N LEU A 45 -6.58 16.25 -0.37
CA LEU A 45 -6.72 15.36 -1.53
C LEU A 45 -5.48 15.41 -2.44
N VAL A 46 -4.93 16.60 -2.72
CA VAL A 46 -3.71 16.75 -3.52
C VAL A 46 -2.52 16.10 -2.83
N ILE A 47 -2.34 16.32 -1.53
CA ILE A 47 -1.30 15.66 -0.74
C ILE A 47 -1.49 14.14 -0.78
N GLY A 48 -2.72 13.65 -0.60
CA GLY A 48 -3.04 12.22 -0.70
C GLY A 48 -2.70 11.63 -2.06
N MET A 49 -2.98 12.37 -3.15
CA MET A 49 -2.64 11.95 -4.51
C MET A 49 -1.12 11.92 -4.74
N VAL A 50 -0.39 12.94 -4.29
CA VAL A 50 1.08 12.98 -4.36
C VAL A 50 1.69 11.82 -3.57
N VAL A 51 1.26 11.60 -2.32
CA VAL A 51 1.73 10.48 -1.49
C VAL A 51 1.44 9.13 -2.17
N ARG A 52 0.24 8.95 -2.75
CA ARG A 52 -0.11 7.74 -3.51
C ARG A 52 0.82 7.53 -4.72
N THR A 53 1.16 8.59 -5.45
CA THR A 53 2.08 8.49 -6.59
C THR A 53 3.52 8.22 -6.18
N MET A 54 3.97 8.76 -5.05
CA MET A 54 5.33 8.55 -4.55
C MET A 54 5.50 7.23 -3.81
N THR A 55 4.42 6.64 -3.29
CA THR A 55 4.44 5.36 -2.56
C THR A 55 3.38 4.38 -3.09
N PRO A 56 3.49 3.91 -4.35
CA PRO A 56 2.47 3.08 -4.99
C PRO A 56 2.19 1.76 -4.25
N GLY A 57 3.11 1.28 -3.40
CA GLY A 57 2.93 0.08 -2.57
C GLY A 57 2.25 0.31 -1.21
N ALA A 58 2.14 1.55 -0.72
CA ALA A 58 1.65 1.82 0.64
C ALA A 58 0.13 1.60 0.83
N PHE A 59 -0.61 1.43 -0.27
CA PHE A 59 -2.06 1.26 -0.28
C PHE A 59 -2.55 0.09 -1.14
N ALA A 60 -1.65 -0.74 -1.66
CA ALA A 60 -2.02 -1.91 -2.44
C ALA A 60 -2.20 -3.11 -1.48
N VAL A 61 -3.35 -3.78 -1.55
CA VAL A 61 -3.61 -5.05 -0.84
C VAL A 61 -2.71 -6.17 -1.37
N GLN A 62 -2.06 -5.95 -2.52
CA GLN A 62 -1.17 -6.87 -3.19
C GLN A 62 0.12 -6.13 -3.58
N SER A 63 1.27 -6.66 -3.19
CA SER A 63 2.57 -6.14 -3.62
C SER A 63 3.11 -7.00 -4.77
N SER A 64 3.75 -6.39 -5.77
CA SER A 64 4.25 -7.07 -6.96
C SER A 64 5.72 -6.77 -7.19
N SER A 65 6.48 -7.75 -7.64
CA SER A 65 7.85 -7.54 -8.11
C SER A 65 7.85 -6.84 -9.47
N SER A 66 9.01 -6.34 -9.88
CA SER A 66 9.29 -6.05 -11.28
C SER A 66 9.14 -7.32 -12.12
N LYS A 67 8.83 -7.15 -13.41
CA LYS A 67 8.79 -8.25 -14.37
C LYS A 67 10.19 -8.55 -14.86
N LEU A 68 10.50 -9.83 -15.01
CA LEU A 68 11.79 -10.33 -15.47
C LEU A 68 11.57 -11.25 -16.66
N LYS A 69 12.45 -11.16 -17.66
CA LYS A 69 12.43 -12.04 -18.82
C LYS A 69 13.48 -13.15 -18.68
N ILE A 70 13.06 -14.39 -18.86
CA ILE A 70 13.90 -15.59 -18.84
C ILE A 70 13.60 -16.35 -20.13
N GLY A 71 14.51 -16.27 -21.11
CA GLY A 71 14.23 -16.72 -22.47
C GLY A 71 12.97 -16.05 -23.05
N SER A 72 11.96 -16.87 -23.38
CA SER A 72 10.66 -16.41 -23.88
C SER A 72 9.57 -16.26 -22.79
N ALA A 73 9.89 -16.58 -21.53
CA ALA A 73 8.98 -16.40 -20.40
C ALA A 73 9.16 -15.01 -19.76
N LEU A 74 8.05 -14.34 -19.49
CA LEU A 74 7.97 -13.19 -18.61
C LEU A 74 7.46 -13.64 -17.24
N VAL A 75 8.26 -13.42 -16.21
CA VAL A 75 7.98 -13.86 -14.84
C VAL A 75 7.91 -12.69 -13.86
N TYR A 76 7.00 -12.77 -12.89
CA TYR A 76 6.90 -11.82 -11.79
C TYR A 76 6.19 -12.47 -10.60
N VAL A 77 6.49 -12.00 -9.39
CA VAL A 77 5.86 -12.50 -8.16
C VAL A 77 4.89 -11.46 -7.63
N LYS A 78 3.76 -11.92 -7.11
CA LYS A 78 2.85 -11.11 -6.30
C LYS A 78 2.66 -11.73 -4.92
N SER A 79 2.46 -10.88 -3.92
CA SER A 79 1.94 -11.29 -2.62
C SER A 79 0.45 -10.99 -2.52
N SER A 80 -0.29 -11.88 -1.87
CA SER A 80 -1.66 -11.67 -1.45
C SER A 80 -1.79 -12.08 0.01
N ARG A 81 -2.54 -11.30 0.78
CA ARG A 81 -2.92 -11.65 2.16
C ARG A 81 -4.31 -12.27 2.10
N GLU A 82 -4.37 -13.58 1.90
CA GLU A 82 -5.62 -14.32 1.73
C GLU A 82 -5.79 -15.28 2.92
N GLY A 83 -6.64 -14.94 3.90
CA GLY A 83 -6.90 -15.81 5.07
C GLY A 83 -7.08 -15.08 6.42
N LYS A 84 -7.46 -15.84 7.46
CA LYS A 84 -7.83 -15.33 8.80
C LYS A 84 -6.68 -14.84 9.68
N GLU A 85 -5.41 -14.95 9.25
CA GLU A 85 -4.27 -14.63 10.14
C GLU A 85 -3.15 -13.80 9.48
N GLY A 86 -3.36 -13.26 8.26
CA GLY A 86 -2.38 -12.38 7.63
C GLY A 86 -1.10 -13.08 7.13
N VAL A 87 -1.09 -14.41 7.07
CA VAL A 87 -0.01 -15.18 6.42
C VAL A 87 0.02 -14.80 4.93
N PRO A 88 1.14 -14.25 4.41
CA PRO A 88 1.21 -13.87 3.01
C PRO A 88 1.33 -15.14 2.15
N THR A 89 0.49 -15.22 1.13
CA THR A 89 0.62 -16.19 0.04
C THR A 89 1.33 -15.52 -1.13
N PHE A 90 2.26 -16.22 -1.76
CA PHE A 90 2.97 -15.71 -2.94
C PHE A 90 2.55 -16.45 -4.21
N PHE A 91 2.51 -15.72 -5.31
CA PHE A 91 2.12 -16.21 -6.61
C PHE A 91 3.21 -15.83 -7.62
N LEU A 92 3.88 -16.83 -8.19
CA LEU A 92 4.80 -16.65 -9.30
C LEU A 92 3.98 -16.77 -10.58
N PHE A 93 3.83 -15.66 -11.29
CA PHE A 93 3.20 -15.62 -12.59
C PHE A 93 4.23 -15.86 -13.68
N MET A 94 3.85 -16.65 -14.67
CA MET A 94 4.68 -17.06 -15.79
C MET A 94 3.86 -16.86 -17.06
N LYS A 95 4.31 -15.97 -17.93
CA LYS A 95 3.66 -15.68 -19.21
C LYS A 95 4.57 -16.06 -20.35
N ASN A 96 4.05 -16.79 -21.33
CA ASN A 96 4.74 -16.96 -22.60
C ASN A 96 4.58 -15.69 -23.45
N GLU A 97 5.69 -15.00 -23.75
CA GLU A 97 5.72 -13.85 -24.66
C GLU A 97 6.03 -14.24 -26.11
N SER A 98 6.18 -15.52 -26.43
CA SER A 98 6.27 -15.98 -27.81
C SER A 98 4.92 -15.88 -28.49
N ASP A 99 4.92 -15.52 -29.78
CA ASP A 99 3.72 -15.38 -30.59
C ASP A 99 3.24 -16.72 -31.19
N SER A 100 4.10 -17.74 -31.25
CA SER A 100 3.80 -18.93 -32.05
C SER A 100 4.26 -20.28 -31.49
N LYS A 101 5.10 -20.31 -30.45
CA LYS A 101 5.63 -21.56 -29.89
C LYS A 101 5.21 -21.74 -28.44
N GLU A 102 4.79 -22.95 -28.11
CA GLU A 102 4.63 -23.38 -26.72
C GLU A 102 5.99 -23.37 -26.00
N LEU A 103 5.95 -22.99 -24.73
CA LEU A 103 7.12 -22.91 -23.88
C LEU A 103 6.96 -23.82 -22.67
N ARG A 104 7.88 -24.76 -22.49
CA ARG A 104 7.96 -25.59 -21.28
C ARG A 104 8.68 -24.81 -20.18
N PHE A 105 8.00 -24.53 -19.08
CA PHE A 105 8.54 -23.71 -17.99
C PHE A 105 8.11 -24.26 -16.61
N PRO A 106 9.00 -24.24 -15.59
CA PRO A 106 10.43 -23.95 -15.68
C PRO A 106 11.23 -24.94 -16.55
N GLU A 107 12.37 -24.52 -17.08
CA GLU A 107 13.34 -25.44 -17.68
C GLU A 107 13.96 -26.35 -16.58
N GLU A 108 14.35 -27.58 -16.92
CA GLU A 108 14.84 -28.61 -15.99
C GLU A 108 15.96 -28.17 -15.01
N ASN A 109 16.69 -27.11 -15.34
CA ASN A 109 17.81 -26.61 -14.55
C ASN A 109 17.48 -25.37 -13.71
N LEU A 110 16.24 -24.90 -13.74
CA LEU A 110 15.82 -23.75 -12.95
C LEU A 110 15.48 -24.17 -11.53
N LYS A 111 16.10 -23.51 -10.56
CA LYS A 111 15.80 -23.66 -9.14
C LYS A 111 15.24 -22.35 -8.60
N PHE A 112 14.18 -22.46 -7.83
CA PHE A 112 13.51 -21.32 -7.22
C PHE A 112 13.74 -21.39 -5.71
N ARG A 113 14.20 -20.28 -5.13
CA ARG A 113 14.39 -20.16 -3.69
C ARG A 113 13.75 -18.89 -3.19
N ILE A 114 12.79 -19.04 -2.30
CA ILE A 114 12.10 -17.94 -1.65
C ILE A 114 12.85 -17.57 -0.39
N SER A 115 13.12 -16.28 -0.21
CA SER A 115 13.76 -15.75 0.99
C SER A 115 13.00 -14.55 1.51
N LEU A 116 12.81 -14.51 2.81
CA LEU A 116 12.12 -13.45 3.53
C LEU A 116 13.14 -12.82 4.49
N SER A 117 13.29 -11.51 4.41
CA SER A 117 14.17 -10.76 5.29
C SER A 117 13.48 -9.49 5.82
N ASN A 118 13.96 -8.98 6.94
CA ASN A 118 13.56 -7.65 7.40
C ASN A 118 14.41 -6.56 6.70
N GLN A 119 14.09 -5.28 6.93
CA GLN A 119 14.85 -4.17 6.35
C GLN A 119 16.31 -4.09 6.83
N GLU A 120 16.61 -4.71 7.97
CA GLU A 120 17.94 -4.74 8.59
C GLU A 120 18.80 -5.90 8.04
N GLY A 121 18.25 -6.72 7.14
CA GLY A 121 18.95 -7.84 6.51
C GLY A 121 18.95 -9.14 7.32
N LEU A 122 18.21 -9.21 8.43
CA LEU A 122 17.99 -10.47 9.14
C LEU A 122 17.17 -11.40 8.25
N ASN A 123 17.74 -12.57 7.96
CA ASN A 123 17.07 -13.63 7.23
C ASN A 123 16.03 -14.29 8.15
N CYS A 124 14.76 -14.08 7.83
CA CYS A 124 13.64 -14.66 8.55
C CYS A 124 13.40 -16.10 8.12
N LEU A 125 13.56 -16.38 6.83
CA LEU A 125 13.30 -17.67 6.25
C LEU A 125 13.96 -17.75 4.87
N GLU A 126 14.51 -18.91 4.55
CA GLU A 126 14.95 -19.24 3.21
C GLU A 126 14.54 -20.69 2.89
N LYS A 127 13.83 -20.88 1.78
CA LYS A 127 13.31 -22.19 1.37
C LYS A 127 13.37 -22.37 -0.14
N ASP A 128 13.63 -23.59 -0.56
CA ASP A 128 13.47 -23.98 -1.96
C ASP A 128 11.97 -24.10 -2.28
N TRP A 129 11.57 -23.52 -3.40
CA TRP A 129 10.21 -23.57 -3.93
C TRP A 129 10.18 -24.52 -5.12
N GLU A 130 9.51 -25.65 -4.95
CA GLU A 130 9.26 -26.59 -6.05
C GLU A 130 8.17 -26.03 -6.98
N VAL A 131 8.60 -25.44 -8.11
CA VAL A 131 7.71 -24.95 -9.15
C VAL A 131 7.50 -26.07 -10.17
N ILE A 132 6.27 -26.59 -10.21
CA ILE A 132 5.89 -27.68 -11.12
C ILE A 132 5.98 -27.19 -12.56
N GLU A 133 6.66 -27.99 -13.38
CA GLU A 133 6.81 -27.77 -14.80
C GLU A 133 5.49 -27.88 -15.58
N ARG A 134 5.27 -26.95 -16.50
CA ARG A 134 4.06 -26.89 -17.34
C ARG A 134 4.40 -26.36 -18.74
N ASN A 135 3.54 -26.71 -19.69
CA ASN A 135 3.56 -26.09 -21.02
C ASN A 135 2.72 -24.81 -21.02
N LEU A 136 3.30 -23.72 -21.50
CA LEU A 136 2.70 -22.40 -21.61
C LEU A 136 2.41 -22.11 -23.08
N ASP A 137 1.13 -22.04 -23.44
CA ASP A 137 0.70 -21.62 -24.78
C ASP A 137 1.07 -20.15 -25.05
N PRO A 138 1.30 -19.75 -26.32
CA PRO A 138 1.54 -18.36 -26.71
C PRO A 138 0.56 -17.37 -26.05
N GLY A 139 1.09 -16.35 -25.37
CA GLY A 139 0.31 -15.32 -24.70
C GLY A 139 -0.38 -15.73 -23.39
N LYS A 140 -0.41 -17.03 -23.06
CA LYS A 140 -1.05 -17.55 -21.84
C LYS A 140 -0.24 -17.21 -20.59
N ILE A 141 -0.97 -16.95 -19.50
CA ILE A 141 -0.41 -16.72 -18.17
C ILE A 141 -0.82 -17.89 -17.28
N GLU A 142 0.17 -18.51 -16.66
CA GLU A 142 -0.01 -19.50 -15.59
C GLU A 142 0.59 -18.97 -14.30
N PHE A 143 0.24 -19.60 -13.18
CA PHE A 143 0.82 -19.26 -11.89
C PHE A 143 1.15 -20.49 -11.04
N ALA A 144 2.21 -20.35 -10.26
CA ALA A 144 2.53 -21.24 -9.15
C ALA A 144 2.25 -20.52 -7.83
N ARG A 145 1.68 -21.24 -6.87
CA ARG A 145 1.39 -20.73 -5.53
C ARG A 145 2.43 -21.24 -4.54
N PHE A 146 2.93 -20.34 -3.70
CA PHE A 146 3.70 -20.67 -2.51
C PHE A 146 2.90 -20.24 -1.28
N GLN A 147 2.70 -21.16 -0.36
CA GLN A 147 2.05 -20.90 0.91
C GLN A 147 2.94 -21.42 2.03
N PHE A 148 3.12 -20.61 3.07
CA PHE A 148 3.81 -21.05 4.27
C PHE A 148 2.99 -22.08 5.03
N ASP A 149 3.67 -23.06 5.64
CA ASP A 149 3.06 -23.86 6.70
C ASP A 149 2.74 -22.93 7.87
N GLU A 150 1.52 -22.99 8.39
CA GLU A 150 1.05 -22.19 9.51
C GLU A 150 1.97 -22.35 10.73
N LYS A 151 2.48 -23.57 10.98
CA LYS A 151 3.37 -23.85 12.11
C LYS A 151 4.73 -23.17 11.97
N GLU A 152 5.27 -23.16 10.76
CA GLU A 152 6.55 -22.52 10.47
C GLU A 152 6.43 -21.00 10.52
N PHE A 153 5.33 -20.45 9.99
CA PHE A 153 5.05 -19.03 10.08
C PHE A 153 4.86 -18.58 11.54
N ALA A 154 4.17 -19.36 12.35
CA ALA A 154 4.00 -19.09 13.78
C ALA A 154 5.33 -19.13 14.56
N ALA A 155 6.29 -19.95 14.11
CA ALA A 155 7.62 -20.08 14.72
C ALA A 155 8.61 -18.98 14.30
N LEU A 156 8.28 -18.14 13.32
CA LEU A 156 9.15 -17.04 12.89
C LEU A 156 9.44 -16.08 14.06
N PRO A 157 10.64 -15.44 14.10
CA PRO A 157 10.93 -14.39 15.06
C PRO A 157 9.88 -13.28 15.04
N LEU A 158 9.66 -12.59 16.17
CA LEU A 158 8.66 -11.52 16.28
C LEU A 158 8.88 -10.39 15.25
N ASP A 159 10.14 -10.12 14.90
CA ASP A 159 10.52 -9.11 13.89
C ASP A 159 10.18 -9.54 12.46
N CYS A 160 9.94 -10.83 12.26
CA CYS A 160 9.60 -11.47 10.99
C CYS A 160 8.10 -11.75 10.85
N LYS A 161 7.30 -11.45 11.86
CA LYS A 161 5.84 -11.63 11.83
C LYS A 161 5.17 -10.40 11.23
N ILE A 162 4.39 -10.64 10.18
CA ILE A 162 3.46 -9.63 9.64
C ILE A 162 2.23 -9.61 10.54
N TYR A 163 2.25 -8.80 11.60
CA TYR A 163 1.07 -8.66 12.46
C TYR A 163 -0.12 -8.12 11.65
N SER A 164 -1.21 -8.89 11.63
CA SER A 164 -2.49 -8.51 11.05
C SER A 164 -3.06 -7.25 11.72
N GLU A 165 -4.02 -6.63 11.03
CA GLU A 165 -4.52 -5.29 11.31
C GLU A 165 -5.00 -5.09 12.74
N GLY A 166 -4.21 -4.34 13.53
CA GLY A 166 -4.68 -3.71 14.75
C GLY A 166 -5.71 -2.60 14.48
N SER A 167 -6.32 -2.10 15.56
CA SER A 167 -7.27 -0.99 15.55
C SER A 167 -6.75 0.19 14.71
N PHE A 168 -7.64 0.98 14.10
CA PHE A 168 -7.28 2.17 13.30
C PHE A 168 -6.25 3.09 14.03
N VAL A 169 -6.35 3.16 15.36
CA VAL A 169 -5.44 3.92 16.22
C VAL A 169 -4.05 3.27 16.29
N GLU A 170 -3.98 1.95 16.48
CA GLU A 170 -2.71 1.20 16.42
C GLU A 170 -2.05 1.30 15.04
N ARG A 171 -2.83 1.35 13.95
CA ARG A 171 -2.31 1.57 12.60
C ARG A 171 -1.61 2.92 12.43
N ILE A 172 -2.10 3.98 13.08
CA ILE A 172 -1.49 5.31 13.01
C ILE A 172 -0.22 5.37 13.85
N PHE A 173 -0.26 4.88 15.10
CA PHE A 173 0.91 4.92 15.98
C PHE A 173 2.03 3.94 15.54
N ARG A 174 1.68 2.79 14.94
CA ARG A 174 2.66 1.82 14.43
C ARG A 174 3.38 2.27 13.17
N LYS A 175 2.74 3.08 12.31
CA LYS A 175 3.39 3.71 11.14
C LYS A 175 4.52 4.66 11.53
N THR A 176 4.45 5.24 12.71
CA THR A 176 5.50 6.12 13.24
C THR A 176 6.60 5.36 13.97
N ALA A 177 6.31 4.15 14.48
CA ALA A 177 7.21 3.39 15.35
C ALA A 177 7.94 2.21 14.68
N THR A 178 7.46 1.68 13.54
CA THR A 178 8.12 0.52 12.89
C THR A 178 8.36 0.76 11.41
N LYS A 179 9.63 0.91 11.03
CA LYS A 179 10.12 0.74 9.66
C LYS A 179 10.19 -0.77 9.31
N ASN A 180 9.24 -1.57 9.77
CA ASN A 180 9.31 -3.03 9.65
C ASN A 180 8.55 -3.48 8.41
N GLY A 181 9.04 -3.07 7.23
CA GLY A 181 8.59 -3.67 5.97
C GLY A 181 9.40 -4.93 5.72
N LEU A 182 8.76 -6.08 5.52
CA LEU A 182 9.49 -7.28 5.10
C LEU A 182 9.86 -7.16 3.62
N ARG A 183 11.02 -7.71 3.28
CA ARG A 183 11.52 -7.87 1.92
C ARG A 183 11.44 -9.35 1.56
N LEU A 184 10.85 -9.63 0.41
CA LEU A 184 10.85 -10.95 -0.19
C LEU A 184 11.75 -10.92 -1.41
N ASP A 185 12.68 -11.86 -1.47
CA ASP A 185 13.48 -12.13 -2.65
C ASP A 185 13.20 -13.56 -3.12
N LEU A 186 12.65 -13.70 -4.33
CA LEU A 186 12.63 -14.96 -5.07
C LEU A 186 13.88 -15.02 -5.96
N LYS A 187 14.83 -15.87 -5.56
CA LYS A 187 16.03 -16.18 -6.32
C LYS A 187 15.71 -17.29 -7.31
N ILE A 188 16.04 -17.05 -8.57
CA ILE A 188 15.88 -17.99 -9.68
C ILE A 188 17.27 -18.29 -10.21
N SER A 189 17.79 -19.47 -9.91
CA SER A 189 19.10 -19.92 -10.35
C SER A 189 18.96 -20.82 -11.57
N GLY A 190 19.76 -20.59 -12.61
CA GLY A 190 19.79 -21.41 -13.81
C GLY A 190 21.14 -21.35 -14.51
N LYS A 191 21.20 -21.85 -15.75
CA LYS A 191 22.42 -21.84 -16.58
C LYS A 191 22.92 -20.43 -16.90
N GLU A 192 22.02 -19.46 -17.00
CA GLU A 192 22.33 -18.05 -17.26
C GLU A 192 22.78 -17.27 -16.01
N GLY A 193 22.93 -17.94 -14.87
CA GLY A 193 23.23 -17.32 -13.58
C GLY A 193 22.00 -17.18 -12.68
N GLU A 194 22.11 -16.32 -11.68
CA GLU A 194 21.06 -16.07 -10.68
C GLU A 194 20.34 -14.75 -10.99
N LYS A 195 19.02 -14.80 -11.01
CA LYS A 195 18.14 -13.64 -11.17
C LYS A 195 17.24 -13.51 -9.95
N ILE A 196 16.97 -12.28 -9.51
CA ILE A 196 16.22 -12.03 -8.26
C ILE A 196 14.97 -11.21 -8.56
N LEU A 197 13.82 -11.68 -8.08
CA LEU A 197 12.57 -10.95 -8.05
C LEU A 197 12.29 -10.46 -6.62
N THR A 198 12.25 -9.15 -6.44
CA THR A 198 12.10 -8.54 -5.11
C THR A 198 10.72 -7.91 -4.94
N ILE A 199 10.10 -8.17 -3.79
CA ILE A 199 8.95 -7.42 -3.27
C ILE A 199 9.39 -6.73 -1.98
N GLN A 200 9.19 -5.43 -1.89
CA GLN A 200 9.50 -4.64 -0.69
C GLN A 200 8.23 -4.23 0.04
N ASN A 201 8.38 -3.96 1.34
CA ASN A 201 7.33 -3.43 2.21
C ASN A 201 6.09 -4.33 2.25
N LEU A 202 6.33 -5.63 2.47
CA LEU A 202 5.28 -6.63 2.68
C LEU A 202 4.51 -6.44 3.97
#